data_AF-A0A9X2MHG3-F1
#
_entry.id   AF-A0A9X2MHG3-F1
#
_cell.length_a   1.000
_cell.length_b   1.000
_cell.length_c   1.000
_cell.angle_alpha   90.00
_cell.angle_beta   90.00
_cell.angle_gamma   90.00
#
_symmetry.space_group_name_H-M   'P 1'
#
loop_
_entity.id
_entity.type
_entity.pdbx_description
1 polymer ?
#
loop_
_entity_poly.entity_id
_entity_poly.type
_entity_poly.pdbx_seq_one_letter_code
_entity_poly.pdbx_strand_id
1 'polypeptide(L)'
;MREEYKSLFQYLGNSVHEYVTKYDDNENHSMYIRSRLAEAYLAIESLLENQFIEAHERVILERDLAKIYNQVYSEESLFYYSSFHYAYQNVKSNNVEKIQNQFQKINLDVMTMLLNVRSIMKGESDLGSSTDDYFFSRMENCTWAFSYIIKNDLEDYFVPSLYCICNMMQTLSLYYKAGKSKYRDRIKPLMNLLDKELNKYLSKEKVQKIIDSNYQLKYFLINQLLNHSDIDDGDYKPCVNIDEILNERVRGTFRILTSIYNINIDKFKQYFDLKIDNLIEKAEEMDILDKILFLRVLSNYFKSKGDEYSKFELGLYEEVIKINTEDFINQVFDLNQIDITSVEKYHLEKLMKMKDDELRVKFSKTIRGVSKRVLERESRKPHGAFEISDMEVPIMYKGKKYYLCMPFKSGVEITGKTVPVDVSYQIVRPFIEFRNCMVVFVTAKKCSENLMNYIKKIKDSLGWPIEVIEENVLAGLLMMNGEL
;
A
#
# COMPACT_ATOMS: atom_id res chain seq x y z
N MET A 1 -2.14 4.24 -22.85
CA MET A 1 -1.30 5.30 -22.23
C MET A 1 -0.20 5.69 -23.21
N ARG A 2 0.12 6.99 -23.38
CA ARG A 2 1.25 7.44 -24.24
C ARG A 2 2.59 6.99 -23.64
N GLU A 3 3.58 6.71 -24.48
CA GLU A 3 4.92 6.23 -24.05
C GLU A 3 5.65 7.19 -23.10
N GLU A 4 5.47 8.50 -23.28
CA GLU A 4 6.01 9.53 -22.40
C GLU A 4 5.56 9.34 -20.94
N TYR A 5 4.27 9.06 -20.72
CA TYR A 5 3.73 8.82 -19.39
C TYR A 5 4.23 7.50 -18.80
N LYS A 6 4.42 6.45 -19.62
CA LYS A 6 5.02 5.20 -19.14
C LYS A 6 6.45 5.42 -18.67
N SER A 7 7.24 6.15 -19.45
CA SER A 7 8.63 6.51 -19.12
C SER A 7 8.69 7.34 -17.83
N LEU A 8 7.74 8.28 -17.66
CA LEU A 8 7.61 9.07 -16.44
C LEU A 8 7.25 8.21 -15.23
N PHE A 9 6.29 7.28 -15.37
CA PHE A 9 5.94 6.34 -14.30
C PHE A 9 7.13 5.45 -13.92
N GLN A 10 7.89 4.95 -14.89
CA GLN A 10 9.11 4.17 -14.66
C GLN A 10 10.12 5.00 -13.85
N TYR A 11 10.42 6.22 -14.29
CA TYR A 11 11.37 7.10 -13.62
C TYR A 11 10.96 7.45 -12.19
N LEU A 12 9.71 7.87 -12.00
CA LEU A 12 9.17 8.24 -10.68
C LEU A 12 9.05 7.01 -9.76
N GLY A 13 8.53 5.90 -10.28
CA GLY A 13 8.39 4.64 -9.56
C GLY A 13 9.72 4.12 -9.05
N ASN A 14 10.75 4.05 -9.91
CA ASN A 14 12.10 3.66 -9.50
C ASN A 14 12.70 4.62 -8.49
N SER A 15 12.58 5.93 -8.69
CA SER A 15 13.10 6.93 -7.74
C SER A 15 12.49 6.76 -6.33
N VAL A 16 11.19 6.45 -6.25
CA VAL A 16 10.51 6.21 -4.96
C VAL A 16 10.93 4.88 -4.36
N HIS A 17 10.97 3.81 -5.16
CA HIS A 17 11.40 2.48 -4.73
C HIS A 17 12.86 2.48 -4.20
N GLU A 18 13.79 3.11 -4.92
CA GLU A 18 15.18 3.30 -4.49
C GLU A 18 15.28 4.06 -3.16
N TYR A 19 14.43 5.08 -2.97
CA TYR A 19 14.39 5.82 -1.71
C TYR A 19 13.90 4.94 -0.55
N VAL A 20 12.90 4.09 -0.77
CA VAL A 20 12.39 3.17 0.27
C VAL A 20 13.43 2.11 0.62
N THR A 21 14.00 1.45 -0.39
CA THR A 21 15.00 0.37 -0.21
C THR A 21 16.28 0.87 0.46
N LYS A 22 16.72 2.10 0.18
CA LYS A 22 17.86 2.74 0.86
C LYS A 22 17.73 2.78 2.39
N TYR A 23 16.50 2.75 2.92
CA TYR A 23 16.20 2.93 4.33
C TYR A 23 15.58 1.69 5.00
N ASP A 24 15.61 0.52 4.35
CA ASP A 24 15.02 -0.75 4.82
C ASP A 24 15.63 -1.24 6.15
N ASP A 25 16.94 -1.02 6.38
CA ASP A 25 17.71 -1.66 7.48
C ASP A 25 18.04 -0.75 8.69
N ASN A 26 17.59 0.51 8.72
CA ASN A 26 18.00 1.47 9.76
C ASN A 26 16.85 1.80 10.73
N GLU A 27 16.90 1.33 11.97
CA GLU A 27 15.81 1.55 12.95
C GLU A 27 15.68 3.02 13.44
N ASN A 28 16.72 3.84 13.27
CA ASN A 28 16.80 5.20 13.79
C ASN A 28 16.86 6.30 12.72
N HIS A 29 15.81 6.38 11.90
CA HIS A 29 15.65 7.46 10.92
C HIS A 29 15.30 8.81 11.56
N SER A 30 15.84 9.89 10.99
CA SER A 30 15.42 11.25 11.34
C SER A 30 13.93 11.49 11.03
N MET A 31 13.29 12.44 11.75
CA MET A 31 11.90 12.85 11.48
C MET A 31 11.68 13.23 10.01
N TYR A 32 12.69 13.83 9.38
CA TYR A 32 12.68 14.22 7.98
C TYR A 32 12.57 13.01 7.03
N ILE A 33 13.35 11.95 7.28
CA ILE A 33 13.29 10.72 6.48
C ILE A 33 11.94 10.04 6.68
N ARG A 34 11.49 9.89 7.93
CA ARG A 34 10.19 9.28 8.26
C ARG A 34 9.02 10.01 7.62
N SER A 35 9.03 11.34 7.62
CA SER A 35 8.00 12.14 6.94
C SER A 35 7.94 11.88 5.44
N ARG A 36 9.08 11.71 4.77
CA ARG A 36 9.14 11.41 3.33
C ARG A 36 8.71 9.98 3.03
N LEU A 37 9.10 9.02 3.86
CA LEU A 37 8.61 7.64 3.75
C LEU A 37 7.09 7.61 3.88
N ALA A 38 6.52 8.37 4.82
CA ALA A 38 5.07 8.46 4.97
C ALA A 38 4.35 9.03 3.73
N GLU A 39 4.91 10.05 3.08
CA GLU A 39 4.39 10.55 1.80
C GLU A 39 4.56 9.51 0.68
N ALA A 40 5.68 8.77 0.66
CA ALA A 40 5.90 7.68 -0.29
C ALA A 40 4.85 6.57 -0.14
N TYR A 41 4.45 6.23 1.09
CA TYR A 41 3.37 5.28 1.34
C TYR A 41 2.09 5.70 0.63
N LEU A 42 1.68 6.97 0.79
CA LEU A 42 0.47 7.50 0.16
C LEU A 42 0.57 7.53 -1.37
N ALA A 43 1.76 7.78 -1.92
CA ALA A 43 2.01 7.76 -3.35
C ALA A 43 1.95 6.34 -3.94
N ILE A 44 2.61 5.38 -3.31
CA ILE A 44 2.61 3.96 -3.71
C ILE A 44 1.19 3.39 -3.61
N GLU A 45 0.46 3.73 -2.56
CA GLU A 45 -0.93 3.32 -2.42
C GLU A 45 -1.81 3.86 -3.56
N SER A 46 -1.70 5.15 -3.91
CA SER A 46 -2.39 5.72 -5.07
C SER A 46 -1.96 5.05 -6.38
N LEU A 47 -0.68 4.68 -6.52
CA LEU A 47 -0.17 3.97 -7.68
C LEU A 47 -0.83 2.58 -7.80
N LEU A 48 -0.87 1.81 -6.72
CA LEU A 48 -1.46 0.45 -6.65
C LEU A 48 -2.95 0.39 -6.97
N GLU A 49 -3.67 1.51 -6.92
CA GLU A 49 -5.07 1.58 -7.37
C GLU A 49 -5.20 1.54 -8.91
N ASN A 50 -4.10 1.65 -9.64
CA ASN A 50 -4.08 1.58 -11.10
C ASN A 50 -3.85 0.15 -11.60
N GLN A 51 -4.61 -0.26 -12.61
CA GLN A 51 -4.61 -1.63 -13.13
C GLN A 51 -3.46 -1.95 -14.10
N PHE A 52 -2.69 -0.94 -14.54
CA PHE A 52 -1.63 -1.08 -15.55
C PHE A 52 -0.31 -1.63 -15.00
N ILE A 53 -0.21 -1.91 -13.71
CA ILE A 53 1.03 -2.39 -13.09
C ILE A 53 1.13 -3.90 -13.30
N GLU A 54 2.33 -4.35 -13.69
CA GLU A 54 2.61 -5.78 -13.79
C GLU A 54 2.52 -6.49 -12.43
N ALA A 55 2.14 -7.76 -12.45
CA ALA A 55 1.81 -8.49 -11.24
C ALA A 55 2.97 -8.61 -10.23
N HIS A 56 4.21 -8.76 -10.71
CA HIS A 56 5.40 -8.86 -9.85
C HIS A 56 5.79 -7.51 -9.25
N GLU A 57 5.70 -6.41 -10.00
CA GLU A 57 6.01 -5.08 -9.47
C GLU A 57 4.97 -4.61 -8.48
N ARG A 58 3.71 -5.03 -8.65
CA ARG A 58 2.68 -4.85 -7.63
C ARG A 58 3.11 -5.48 -6.29
N VAL A 59 3.68 -6.68 -6.31
CA VAL A 59 4.20 -7.35 -5.11
C VAL A 59 5.37 -6.60 -4.50
N ILE A 60 6.29 -6.07 -5.32
CA ILE A 60 7.42 -5.24 -4.85
C ILE A 60 6.89 -3.98 -4.15
N LEU A 61 5.93 -3.29 -4.74
CA LEU A 61 5.31 -2.09 -4.17
C LEU A 61 4.53 -2.39 -2.87
N GLU A 62 3.82 -3.52 -2.80
CA GLU A 62 3.14 -3.95 -1.58
C GLU A 62 4.14 -4.27 -0.46
N ARG A 63 5.31 -4.83 -0.79
CA ARG A 63 6.43 -4.96 0.16
C ARG A 63 6.99 -3.62 0.59
N ASP A 64 7.15 -2.67 -0.32
CA ASP A 64 7.61 -1.31 0.03
C ASP A 64 6.65 -0.63 1.01
N LEU A 65 5.33 -0.80 0.86
CA LEU A 65 4.36 -0.33 1.85
C LEU A 65 4.60 -0.94 3.23
N ALA A 66 4.86 -2.25 3.31
CA ALA A 66 5.15 -2.94 4.57
C ALA A 66 6.47 -2.44 5.19
N LYS A 67 7.52 -2.24 4.38
CA LYS A 67 8.79 -1.65 4.83
C LYS A 67 8.58 -0.27 5.43
N ILE A 68 7.90 0.62 4.69
CA ILE A 68 7.59 1.97 5.17
C ILE A 68 6.78 1.92 6.46
N TYR A 69 5.74 1.07 6.53
CA TYR A 69 4.92 0.94 7.72
C TYR A 69 5.77 0.59 8.94
N ASN A 70 6.64 -0.42 8.84
CA ASN A 70 7.53 -0.81 9.93
C ASN A 70 8.50 0.31 10.33
N GLN A 71 9.03 1.06 9.36
CA GLN A 71 9.99 2.15 9.59
C GLN A 71 9.36 3.42 10.18
N VAL A 72 8.11 3.72 9.84
CA VAL A 72 7.40 4.92 10.30
C VAL A 72 6.64 4.63 11.61
N TYR A 73 6.05 3.44 11.72
CA TYR A 73 5.19 3.05 12.84
C TYR A 73 5.94 2.43 14.03
N SER A 74 7.25 2.11 13.92
CA SER A 74 8.03 1.40 14.96
C SER A 74 7.67 1.86 16.39
N GLU A 75 7.26 0.89 17.21
CA GLU A 75 6.40 1.08 18.38
C GLU A 75 6.91 2.09 19.43
N GLU A 76 8.23 2.25 19.60
CA GLU A 76 8.80 3.09 20.66
C GLU A 76 8.52 4.60 20.49
N SER A 77 8.39 5.10 19.26
CA SER A 77 8.18 6.55 19.02
C SER A 77 6.73 7.02 19.27
N LEU A 78 5.76 6.13 19.03
CA LEU A 78 4.32 6.43 19.16
C LEU A 78 3.77 6.14 20.54
N PHE A 79 4.51 5.40 21.37
CA PHE A 79 4.00 4.67 22.54
C PHE A 79 3.24 5.52 23.57
N TYR A 80 3.26 6.85 23.47
CA TYR A 80 2.47 7.73 24.33
C TYR A 80 1.92 8.99 23.66
N TYR A 81 2.07 9.24 22.35
CA TYR A 81 1.74 10.56 21.77
C TYR A 81 2.30 11.72 22.61
N SER A 82 3.59 11.60 22.97
CA SER A 82 4.29 12.58 23.81
C SER A 82 4.27 13.97 23.16
N SER A 83 4.25 14.03 21.83
CA SER A 83 4.06 15.28 21.09
C SER A 83 2.76 15.98 21.51
N PHE A 84 1.64 15.28 21.62
CA PHE A 84 0.36 15.89 22.00
C PHE A 84 0.37 16.31 23.46
N HIS A 85 0.93 15.46 24.33
CA HIS A 85 0.99 15.74 25.77
C HIS A 85 1.82 16.98 26.10
N TYR A 86 2.99 17.14 25.48
CA TYR A 86 3.90 18.26 25.74
C TYR A 86 3.68 19.48 24.81
N ALA A 87 2.71 19.42 23.90
CA ALA A 87 2.46 20.46 22.89
C ALA A 87 2.33 21.84 23.52
N TYR A 88 1.39 22.01 24.46
CA TYR A 88 1.14 23.30 25.12
C TYR A 88 2.37 23.82 25.87
N GLN A 89 3.04 22.97 26.64
CA GLN A 89 4.22 23.35 27.42
C GLN A 89 5.37 23.81 26.51
N ASN A 90 5.58 23.10 25.40
CA ASN A 90 6.64 23.42 24.45
C ASN A 90 6.33 24.70 23.68
N VAL A 91 5.09 24.90 23.26
CA VAL A 91 4.63 26.15 22.61
C VAL A 91 4.78 27.36 23.55
N LYS A 92 4.37 27.21 24.81
CA LYS A 92 4.46 28.28 25.82
C LYS A 92 5.90 28.65 26.20
N SER A 93 6.88 27.79 25.92
CA SER A 93 8.27 28.01 26.33
C SER A 93 8.96 29.17 25.57
N ASN A 94 8.36 29.67 24.48
CA ASN A 94 8.91 30.70 23.58
C ASN A 94 10.28 30.34 22.96
N ASN A 95 10.71 29.08 23.03
CA ASN A 95 11.90 28.61 22.34
C ASN A 95 11.54 28.19 20.90
N VAL A 96 11.96 28.97 19.91
CA VAL A 96 11.63 28.78 18.48
C VAL A 96 11.94 27.37 17.99
N GLU A 97 13.13 26.86 18.26
CA GLU A 97 13.55 25.51 17.85
C GLU A 97 12.66 24.44 18.48
N LYS A 98 12.35 24.58 19.77
CA LYS A 98 11.46 23.67 20.49
C LYS A 98 10.05 23.66 19.89
N ILE A 99 9.54 24.84 19.51
CA ILE A 99 8.22 24.99 18.89
C ILE A 99 8.19 24.34 17.50
N GLN A 100 9.20 24.61 16.68
CA GLN A 100 9.29 24.02 15.34
C GLN A 100 9.39 22.49 15.39
N ASN A 101 10.26 21.96 16.25
CA ASN A 101 10.40 20.51 16.46
C ASN A 101 9.09 19.91 16.97
N GLN A 102 8.36 20.61 17.84
CA GLN A 102 7.06 20.18 18.35
C GLN A 102 6.02 20.05 17.23
N PHE A 103 5.92 21.00 16.30
CA PHE A 103 5.00 20.92 15.17
C PHE A 103 5.36 19.83 14.17
N GLN A 104 6.67 19.67 13.88
CA GLN A 104 7.13 18.58 13.03
C GLN A 104 6.77 17.21 13.63
N LYS A 105 6.97 17.04 14.94
CA LYS A 105 6.63 15.80 15.64
C LYS A 105 5.12 15.54 15.68
N ILE A 106 4.29 16.56 15.93
CA ILE A 106 2.83 16.41 15.88
C ILE A 106 2.39 15.91 14.50
N ASN A 107 2.87 16.54 13.42
CA ASN A 107 2.52 16.13 12.07
C ASN A 107 2.98 14.70 11.75
N LEU A 108 4.18 14.31 12.18
CA LEU A 108 4.68 12.96 11.99
C LEU A 108 3.82 11.93 12.75
N ASP A 109 3.49 12.19 14.02
CA ASP A 109 2.68 11.29 14.84
C ASP A 109 1.25 11.13 14.27
N VAL A 110 0.67 12.23 13.77
CA VAL A 110 -0.64 12.22 13.09
C VAL A 110 -0.57 11.44 11.77
N MET A 111 0.44 11.72 10.94
CA MET A 111 0.64 11.00 9.68
C MET A 111 0.84 9.50 9.92
N THR A 112 1.58 9.15 10.95
CA THR A 112 1.82 7.75 11.33
C THR A 112 0.53 7.04 11.71
N MET A 113 -0.35 7.72 12.47
CA MET A 113 -1.70 7.21 12.74
C MET A 113 -2.53 7.10 11.47
N LEU A 114 -2.46 8.07 10.55
CA LEU A 114 -3.12 7.99 9.24
C LEU A 114 -2.70 6.73 8.47
N LEU A 115 -1.39 6.43 8.41
CA LEU A 115 -0.87 5.22 7.76
C LEU A 115 -1.38 3.96 8.45
N ASN A 116 -1.42 3.94 9.77
CA ASN A 116 -1.96 2.82 10.55
C ASN A 116 -3.41 2.53 10.21
N VAL A 117 -4.26 3.57 10.18
CA VAL A 117 -5.66 3.44 9.80
C VAL A 117 -5.77 2.90 8.37
N ARG A 118 -5.00 3.44 7.42
CA ARG A 118 -5.02 2.96 6.02
C ARG A 118 -4.58 1.50 5.89
N SER A 119 -3.51 1.10 6.58
CA SER A 119 -3.02 -0.27 6.59
C SER A 119 -4.08 -1.23 7.13
N ILE A 120 -4.68 -0.89 8.27
CA ILE A 120 -5.72 -1.71 8.92
C ILE A 120 -6.98 -1.81 8.04
N MET A 121 -7.39 -0.71 7.39
CA MET A 121 -8.52 -0.72 6.45
C MET A 121 -8.32 -1.63 5.23
N LYS A 122 -7.07 -1.98 4.88
CA LYS A 122 -6.78 -2.97 3.82
C LYS A 122 -6.83 -4.42 4.31
N GLY A 123 -6.78 -4.63 5.63
CA GLY A 123 -6.92 -5.94 6.26
C GLY A 123 -8.29 -6.13 6.93
N GLU A 124 -8.46 -7.27 7.60
CA GLU A 124 -9.63 -7.55 8.46
C GLU A 124 -9.37 -7.24 9.94
N SER A 125 -8.26 -6.59 10.28
CA SER A 125 -7.95 -6.24 11.67
C SER A 125 -8.84 -5.11 12.18
N ASP A 126 -9.24 -5.18 13.46
CA ASP A 126 -10.05 -4.13 14.08
C ASP A 126 -9.17 -2.97 14.58
N LEU A 127 -9.67 -1.73 14.42
CA LEU A 127 -9.09 -0.53 15.01
C LEU A 127 -9.44 -0.41 16.50
N GLY A 128 -8.49 -0.04 17.36
CA GLY A 128 -8.74 0.16 18.79
C GLY A 128 -7.62 -0.30 19.73
N SER A 129 -6.36 -0.21 19.29
CA SER A 129 -5.20 -0.58 20.09
C SER A 129 -5.01 0.35 21.30
N SER A 130 -4.14 -0.01 22.26
CA SER A 130 -3.74 0.90 23.35
C SER A 130 -3.05 2.16 22.83
N THR A 131 -2.36 2.07 21.70
CA THR A 131 -1.74 3.22 21.03
C THR A 131 -2.81 4.22 20.56
N ASP A 132 -3.93 3.72 20.04
CA ASP A 132 -5.05 4.55 19.60
C ASP A 132 -5.64 5.32 20.80
N ASP A 133 -5.72 4.72 21.99
CA ASP A 133 -6.23 5.40 23.19
C ASP A 133 -5.49 6.70 23.49
N TYR A 134 -4.16 6.68 23.35
CA TYR A 134 -3.33 7.86 23.58
C TYR A 134 -3.56 8.95 22.52
N PHE A 135 -3.76 8.58 21.26
CA PHE A 135 -4.13 9.54 20.21
C PHE A 135 -5.43 10.27 20.57
N PHE A 136 -6.48 9.52 20.92
CA PHE A 136 -7.78 10.09 21.24
C PHE A 136 -7.77 10.88 22.57
N SER A 137 -7.16 10.33 23.62
CA SER A 137 -7.17 10.94 24.97
C SER A 137 -6.29 12.19 25.09
N ARG A 138 -5.24 12.32 24.27
CA ARG A 138 -4.28 13.43 24.37
C ARG A 138 -4.50 14.53 23.32
N MET A 139 -5.36 14.31 22.32
CA MET A 139 -5.62 15.31 21.27
C MET A 139 -6.11 16.64 21.85
N GLU A 140 -6.91 16.61 22.92
CA GLU A 140 -7.37 17.82 23.60
C GLU A 140 -6.19 18.66 24.15
N ASN A 141 -5.16 18.03 24.71
CA ASN A 141 -3.96 18.76 25.17
C ASN A 141 -3.23 19.46 24.01
N CYS A 142 -3.29 18.86 22.82
CA CYS A 142 -2.72 19.45 21.62
C CYS A 142 -3.49 20.71 21.20
N THR A 143 -4.82 20.75 21.33
CA THR A 143 -5.62 21.93 20.96
C THR A 143 -5.38 23.12 21.88
N TRP A 144 -4.98 22.89 23.13
CA TRP A 144 -4.56 23.97 24.04
C TRP A 144 -3.35 24.75 23.51
N ALA A 145 -2.44 24.09 22.80
CA ALA A 145 -1.30 24.72 22.16
C ALA A 145 -1.75 25.69 21.04
N PHE A 146 -2.70 25.25 20.19
CA PHE A 146 -3.26 26.09 19.13
C PHE A 146 -4.06 27.28 19.71
N SER A 147 -4.82 27.03 20.78
CA SER A 147 -5.55 28.08 21.51
C SER A 147 -4.60 29.13 22.10
N TYR A 148 -3.43 28.71 22.58
CA TYR A 148 -2.41 29.63 23.06
C TYR A 148 -1.86 30.51 21.94
N ILE A 149 -1.53 29.92 20.79
CA ILE A 149 -0.99 30.64 19.62
C ILE A 149 -1.96 31.72 19.14
N ILE A 150 -3.23 31.37 18.94
CA ILE A 150 -4.23 32.33 18.45
C ILE A 150 -4.58 33.39 19.49
N LYS A 151 -4.55 33.05 20.80
CA LYS A 151 -4.81 33.99 21.89
C LYS A 151 -3.69 35.02 22.06
N ASN A 152 -2.44 34.61 21.84
CA ASN A 152 -1.26 35.47 21.99
C ASN A 152 -0.78 36.07 20.64
N ASP A 153 -1.56 35.90 19.56
CA ASP A 153 -1.27 36.45 18.22
C ASP A 153 0.12 36.05 17.69
N LEU A 154 0.52 34.79 17.88
CA LEU A 154 1.83 34.27 17.45
C LEU A 154 1.79 33.90 15.95
N GLU A 155 1.85 34.90 15.08
CA GLU A 155 1.60 34.78 13.63
C GLU A 155 2.43 33.72 12.92
N ASP A 156 3.73 33.59 13.26
CA ASP A 156 4.66 32.63 12.66
C ASP A 156 4.18 31.16 12.78
N TYR A 157 3.31 30.90 13.76
CA TYR A 157 2.80 29.56 14.05
C TYR A 157 1.36 29.34 13.59
N PHE A 158 0.74 30.31 12.90
CA PHE A 158 -0.61 30.13 12.34
C PHE A 158 -0.65 29.03 11.29
N VAL A 159 0.24 29.09 10.30
CA VAL A 159 0.30 28.08 9.22
C VAL A 159 0.62 26.68 9.76
N PRO A 160 1.65 26.47 10.60
CA PRO A 160 1.90 25.17 11.24
C PRO A 160 0.69 24.62 12.01
N SER A 161 0.01 25.48 12.79
CA SER A 161 -1.16 25.07 13.57
C SER A 161 -2.31 24.61 12.68
N LEU A 162 -2.61 25.35 11.62
CA LEU A 162 -3.66 25.00 10.66
C LEU A 162 -3.37 23.68 9.95
N TYR A 163 -2.11 23.41 9.56
CA TYR A 163 -1.73 22.12 8.99
C TYR A 163 -1.93 20.97 9.99
N CYS A 164 -1.54 21.14 11.26
CA CYS A 164 -1.76 20.12 12.29
C CYS A 164 -3.25 19.85 12.51
N ILE A 165 -4.07 20.90 12.64
CA ILE A 165 -5.53 20.80 12.77
C ILE A 165 -6.10 20.01 11.59
N CYS A 166 -5.76 20.40 10.35
CA CYS A 166 -6.24 19.73 9.16
C CYS A 166 -5.79 18.26 9.07
N ASN A 167 -4.53 17.94 9.39
CA ASN A 167 -4.04 16.55 9.42
C ASN A 167 -4.78 15.70 10.47
N MET A 168 -5.08 16.26 11.65
CA MET A 168 -5.86 15.56 12.68
C MET A 168 -7.30 15.33 12.23
N MET A 169 -7.95 16.34 11.62
CA MET A 169 -9.27 16.19 11.02
C MET A 169 -9.27 15.11 9.93
N GLN A 170 -8.28 15.12 9.03
CA GLN A 170 -8.14 14.09 7.99
C GLN A 170 -8.07 12.69 8.57
N THR A 171 -7.26 12.52 9.62
CA THR A 171 -7.04 11.22 10.27
C THR A 171 -8.30 10.75 10.98
N LEU A 172 -8.98 11.63 11.73
CA LEU A 172 -10.26 11.32 12.37
C LEU A 172 -11.35 10.97 11.36
N SER A 173 -11.41 11.68 10.23
CA SER A 173 -12.38 11.40 9.16
C SER A 173 -12.15 10.04 8.52
N LEU A 174 -10.88 9.67 8.28
CA LEU A 174 -10.54 8.34 7.78
C LEU A 174 -10.91 7.26 8.81
N TYR A 175 -10.59 7.50 10.07
CA TYR A 175 -10.92 6.60 11.18
C TYR A 175 -12.44 6.39 11.32
N TYR A 176 -13.24 7.44 11.09
CA TYR A 176 -14.70 7.33 11.05
C TYR A 176 -15.18 6.44 9.88
N LYS A 177 -14.62 6.66 8.68
CA LYS A 177 -14.95 5.90 7.46
C LYS A 177 -14.58 4.42 7.56
N ALA A 178 -13.60 4.05 8.38
CA ALA A 178 -13.25 2.65 8.65
C ALA A 178 -14.36 1.84 9.36
N GLY A 179 -15.34 2.52 10.00
CA GLY A 179 -16.58 1.94 10.48
C GLY A 179 -16.52 1.10 11.77
N LYS A 180 -15.55 0.18 11.88
CA LYS A 180 -15.35 -0.69 13.06
C LYS A 180 -14.26 -0.13 13.96
N SER A 181 -14.64 0.63 14.99
CA SER A 181 -13.69 0.98 16.04
C SER A 181 -14.29 1.21 17.41
N LYS A 182 -13.54 0.77 18.44
CA LYS A 182 -13.73 1.08 19.85
C LYS A 182 -13.82 2.59 20.15
N TYR A 183 -13.22 3.45 19.32
CA TYR A 183 -13.15 4.90 19.56
C TYR A 183 -14.19 5.71 18.81
N ARG A 184 -15.17 5.07 18.16
CA ARG A 184 -16.18 5.74 17.32
C ARG A 184 -16.89 6.90 18.03
N ASP A 185 -17.28 6.70 19.29
CA ASP A 185 -17.97 7.72 20.09
C ASP A 185 -17.09 8.91 20.48
N ARG A 186 -15.75 8.76 20.41
CA ARG A 186 -14.80 9.87 20.67
C ARG A 186 -14.51 10.70 19.41
N ILE A 187 -14.79 10.19 18.22
CA ILE A 187 -14.45 10.87 16.96
C ILE A 187 -15.23 12.18 16.81
N LYS A 188 -16.57 12.14 16.89
CA LYS A 188 -17.40 13.35 16.72
C LYS A 188 -17.08 14.44 17.75
N PRO A 189 -16.95 14.13 19.06
CA PRO A 189 -16.52 15.13 20.04
C PRO A 189 -15.17 15.79 19.72
N LEU A 190 -14.17 15.01 19.29
CA LEU A 190 -12.86 15.55 18.93
C LEU A 190 -12.91 16.35 17.62
N MET A 191 -13.68 15.90 16.64
CA MET A 191 -13.89 16.65 15.39
C MET A 191 -14.51 18.02 15.69
N ASN A 192 -15.55 18.07 16.53
CA ASN A 192 -16.17 19.32 17.00
C ASN A 192 -15.21 20.20 17.79
N LEU A 193 -14.28 19.61 18.56
CA LEU A 193 -13.24 20.36 19.26
C LEU A 193 -12.27 21.02 18.27
N LEU A 194 -11.83 20.27 17.25
CA LEU A 194 -10.95 20.79 16.19
C LEU A 194 -11.64 21.86 15.34
N ASP A 195 -12.91 21.67 14.99
CA ASP A 195 -13.69 22.65 14.24
C ASP A 195 -13.85 23.96 15.03
N LYS A 196 -14.17 23.88 16.33
CA LYS A 196 -14.18 25.07 17.21
C LYS A 196 -12.84 25.78 17.26
N GLU A 197 -11.74 25.02 17.31
CA GLU A 197 -10.41 25.61 17.31
C GLU A 197 -10.10 26.28 15.97
N LEU A 198 -10.39 25.61 14.86
CA LEU A 198 -10.26 26.13 13.50
C LEU A 198 -11.06 27.43 13.33
N ASN A 199 -12.30 27.49 13.80
CA ASN A 199 -13.13 28.69 13.72
C ASN A 199 -12.54 29.89 14.48
N LYS A 200 -11.78 29.68 15.56
CA LYS A 200 -11.03 30.77 16.21
C LYS A 200 -9.98 31.37 15.28
N TYR A 201 -9.26 30.53 14.54
CA TYR A 201 -8.30 30.97 13.53
C TYR A 201 -9.00 31.70 12.38
N LEU A 202 -10.06 31.10 11.81
CA LEU A 202 -10.80 31.67 10.69
C LEU A 202 -11.50 32.99 11.02
N SER A 203 -11.76 33.28 12.30
CA SER A 203 -12.33 34.57 12.75
C SER A 203 -11.33 35.74 12.70
N LYS A 204 -10.03 35.48 12.51
CA LYS A 204 -8.99 36.52 12.46
C LYS A 204 -8.71 36.95 11.02
N GLU A 205 -8.83 38.25 10.76
CA GLU A 205 -8.55 38.84 9.44
C GLU A 205 -7.13 38.50 8.93
N LYS A 206 -6.12 38.53 9.81
CA LYS A 206 -4.74 38.17 9.44
C LYS A 206 -4.63 36.73 8.93
N VAL A 207 -5.33 35.80 9.58
CA VAL A 207 -5.35 34.39 9.18
C VAL A 207 -6.06 34.23 7.83
N GLN A 208 -7.18 34.93 7.63
CA GLN A 208 -7.88 34.92 6.34
C GLN A 208 -6.96 35.38 5.21
N LYS A 209 -6.21 36.48 5.39
CA LYS A 209 -5.22 36.96 4.41
C LYS A 209 -4.12 35.92 4.11
N ILE A 210 -3.67 35.19 5.13
CA ILE A 210 -2.69 34.11 4.96
C ILE A 210 -3.29 32.96 4.12
N ILE A 211 -4.53 32.56 4.41
CA ILE A 211 -5.22 31.50 3.69
C ILE A 211 -5.46 31.91 2.22
N ASP A 212 -5.92 33.13 1.99
CA ASP A 212 -6.21 33.63 0.64
C ASP A 212 -4.97 33.75 -0.24
N SER A 213 -3.80 33.98 0.36
CA SER A 213 -2.52 34.04 -0.34
C SER A 213 -1.76 32.71 -0.42
N ASN A 214 -2.23 31.67 0.28
CA ASN A 214 -1.61 30.35 0.31
C ASN A 214 -2.57 29.27 -0.20
N TYR A 215 -2.57 29.05 -1.52
CA TYR A 215 -3.47 28.10 -2.17
C TYR A 215 -3.29 26.66 -1.68
N GLN A 216 -2.08 26.25 -1.28
CA GLN A 216 -1.85 24.92 -0.72
C GLN A 216 -2.63 24.72 0.57
N LEU A 217 -2.55 25.68 1.49
CA LEU A 217 -3.28 25.63 2.75
C LEU A 217 -4.79 25.80 2.52
N LYS A 218 -5.19 26.72 1.65
CA LYS A 218 -6.60 26.97 1.29
C LYS A 218 -7.29 25.71 0.81
N TYR A 219 -6.73 25.03 -0.19
CA TYR A 219 -7.34 23.81 -0.72
C TYR A 219 -7.21 22.62 0.23
N PHE A 220 -6.14 22.54 1.03
CA PHE A 220 -6.05 21.49 2.05
C PHE A 220 -7.15 21.65 3.12
N LEU A 221 -7.39 22.87 3.58
CA LEU A 221 -8.45 23.22 4.51
C LEU A 221 -9.85 22.91 3.94
N ILE A 222 -10.14 23.37 2.71
CA ILE A 222 -11.42 23.11 2.03
C ILE A 222 -11.69 21.60 1.94
N ASN A 223 -10.67 20.80 1.62
CA ASN A 223 -10.79 19.34 1.60
C ASN A 223 -11.17 18.77 2.98
N GLN A 224 -10.62 19.29 4.07
CA GLN A 224 -10.96 18.81 5.41
C GLN A 224 -12.36 19.24 5.85
N LEU A 225 -12.78 20.46 5.50
CA LEU A 225 -14.15 20.93 5.75
C LEU A 225 -15.19 20.10 5.01
N LEU A 226 -14.92 19.72 3.76
CA LEU A 226 -15.76 18.81 2.98
C LEU A 226 -15.87 17.42 3.66
N ASN A 227 -14.73 16.85 4.08
CA ASN A 227 -14.77 15.55 4.77
C ASN A 227 -15.49 15.63 6.12
N HIS A 228 -15.42 16.77 6.82
CA HIS A 228 -16.13 16.96 8.08
C HIS A 228 -17.64 17.08 7.86
N SER A 229 -18.09 17.84 6.86
CA SER A 229 -19.52 17.96 6.54
C SER A 229 -20.13 16.62 6.17
N ASP A 230 -19.41 15.77 5.45
CA ASP A 230 -19.86 14.42 5.11
C ASP A 230 -20.14 13.55 6.35
N ILE A 231 -19.43 13.79 7.47
CA ILE A 231 -19.59 13.03 8.73
C ILE A 231 -20.81 13.49 9.53
N ASP A 232 -21.18 14.75 9.37
CA ASP A 232 -22.31 15.39 10.06
C ASP A 232 -23.53 15.60 9.16
N ASP A 233 -23.57 14.90 8.02
CA ASP A 233 -24.67 14.95 7.05
C ASP A 233 -25.00 16.38 6.59
N GLY A 234 -23.99 17.26 6.54
CA GLY A 234 -24.11 18.66 6.15
C GLY A 234 -23.91 18.89 4.65
N ASP A 235 -24.52 19.95 4.10
CA ASP A 235 -24.37 20.36 2.70
C ASP A 235 -23.29 21.45 2.55
N TYR A 236 -22.01 21.05 2.63
CA TYR A 236 -20.89 21.96 2.31
C TYR A 236 -20.54 21.86 0.83
N LYS A 237 -20.67 22.97 0.10
CA LYS A 237 -20.32 23.05 -1.33
C LYS A 237 -19.01 23.80 -1.52
N PRO A 238 -17.88 23.09 -1.72
CA PRO A 238 -16.59 23.74 -1.88
C PRO A 238 -16.52 24.47 -3.22
N CYS A 239 -15.89 25.64 -3.23
CA CYS A 239 -15.57 26.38 -4.45
C CYS A 239 -14.08 26.19 -4.79
N VAL A 240 -13.80 25.72 -6.01
CA VAL A 240 -12.44 25.57 -6.53
C VAL A 240 -12.25 26.54 -7.69
N ASN A 241 -11.41 27.56 -7.49
CA ASN A 241 -11.05 28.52 -8.53
C ASN A 241 -9.59 28.30 -8.97
N ILE A 242 -9.42 27.52 -10.03
CA ILE A 242 -8.08 27.18 -10.56
C ILE A 242 -7.42 28.37 -11.28
N ASP A 243 -8.22 29.33 -11.75
CA ASP A 243 -7.74 30.48 -12.54
C ASP A 243 -7.00 31.51 -11.66
N GLU A 244 -7.30 31.53 -10.36
CA GLU A 244 -6.60 32.36 -9.36
C GLU A 244 -5.20 31.82 -9.01
N ILE A 245 -4.89 30.55 -9.35
CA ILE A 245 -3.66 29.90 -8.92
C ILE A 245 -2.51 30.29 -9.86
N LEU A 246 -1.78 31.33 -9.49
CA LEU A 246 -0.70 31.89 -10.29
C LEU A 246 0.68 31.58 -9.70
N ASN A 247 1.63 31.19 -10.55
CA ASN A 247 3.06 31.08 -10.24
C ASN A 247 3.44 30.21 -9.02
N GLU A 248 2.67 29.15 -8.76
CA GLU A 248 2.99 28.18 -7.71
C GLU A 248 4.30 27.42 -7.99
N ARG A 249 5.07 27.19 -6.93
CA ARG A 249 6.25 26.29 -7.01
C ARG A 249 5.78 24.88 -7.33
N VAL A 250 6.68 24.05 -7.87
CA VAL A 250 6.42 22.64 -8.24
C VAL A 250 5.75 21.87 -7.10
N ARG A 251 6.37 21.85 -5.91
CA ARG A 251 5.81 21.23 -4.70
C ARG A 251 4.40 21.73 -4.36
N GLY A 252 4.19 23.03 -4.50
CA GLY A 252 2.90 23.66 -4.19
C GLY A 252 1.82 23.21 -5.14
N THR A 253 2.14 23.18 -6.42
CA THR A 253 1.27 22.64 -7.47
C THR A 253 0.83 21.22 -7.15
N PHE A 254 1.74 20.33 -6.76
CA PHE A 254 1.38 18.94 -6.42
C PHE A 254 0.49 18.83 -5.16
N ARG A 255 0.76 19.62 -4.12
CA ARG A 255 -0.07 19.64 -2.89
C ARG A 255 -1.49 20.16 -3.15
N ILE A 256 -1.60 21.18 -4.00
CA ILE A 256 -2.88 21.71 -4.48
C ILE A 256 -3.62 20.63 -5.27
N LEU A 257 -2.97 20.01 -6.26
CA LEU A 257 -3.57 18.95 -7.09
C LEU A 257 -4.06 17.77 -6.24
N THR A 258 -3.29 17.36 -5.23
CA THR A 258 -3.69 16.29 -4.30
C THR A 258 -4.95 16.66 -3.51
N SER A 259 -5.10 17.93 -3.12
CA SER A 259 -6.29 18.41 -2.41
C SER A 259 -7.50 18.52 -3.34
N ILE A 260 -7.32 19.15 -4.51
CA ILE A 260 -8.40 19.34 -5.51
C ILE A 260 -8.93 17.99 -6.00
N TYR A 261 -8.09 16.97 -6.17
CA TYR A 261 -8.53 15.61 -6.53
C TYR A 261 -9.67 15.09 -5.63
N ASN A 262 -9.58 15.36 -4.32
CA ASN A 262 -10.59 14.92 -3.35
C ASN A 262 -11.80 15.87 -3.25
N ILE A 263 -11.69 17.10 -3.77
CA ILE A 263 -12.74 18.12 -3.72
C ILE A 263 -13.59 18.09 -5.00
N ASN A 264 -12.94 18.13 -6.16
CA ASN A 264 -13.57 18.22 -7.46
C ASN A 264 -12.66 17.61 -8.55
N ILE A 265 -13.03 16.43 -9.04
CA ILE A 265 -12.25 15.65 -10.01
C ILE A 265 -12.09 16.41 -11.34
N ASP A 266 -13.12 17.12 -11.80
CA ASP A 266 -13.08 17.84 -13.09
C ASP A 266 -12.10 19.02 -13.03
N LYS A 267 -12.13 19.79 -11.95
CA LYS A 267 -11.17 20.87 -11.72
C LYS A 267 -9.75 20.36 -11.51
N PHE A 268 -9.60 19.20 -10.89
CA PHE A 268 -8.31 18.52 -10.79
C PHE A 268 -7.75 18.17 -12.18
N LYS A 269 -8.55 17.55 -13.06
CA LYS A 269 -8.15 17.21 -14.43
C LYS A 269 -7.76 18.47 -15.22
N GLN A 270 -8.60 19.50 -15.19
CA GLN A 270 -8.32 20.79 -15.84
C GLN A 270 -6.99 21.38 -15.37
N TYR A 271 -6.77 21.46 -14.05
CA TYR A 271 -5.54 22.04 -13.52
C TYR A 271 -4.30 21.18 -13.79
N PHE A 272 -4.44 19.85 -13.75
CA PHE A 272 -3.36 18.94 -14.11
C PHE A 272 -2.95 19.12 -15.58
N ASP A 273 -3.92 19.12 -16.50
CA ASP A 273 -3.68 19.29 -17.94
C ASP A 273 -3.00 20.62 -18.28
N LEU A 274 -3.31 21.69 -17.53
CA LEU A 274 -2.65 23.00 -17.67
C LEU A 274 -1.19 23.02 -17.21
N LYS A 275 -0.78 22.09 -16.34
CA LYS A 275 0.54 22.11 -15.69
C LYS A 275 1.45 20.99 -16.15
N ILE A 276 0.92 19.89 -16.68
CA ILE A 276 1.65 18.65 -16.88
C ILE A 276 2.91 18.81 -17.72
N ASP A 277 2.86 19.51 -18.86
CA ASP A 277 4.02 19.68 -19.75
C ASP A 277 5.21 20.31 -19.00
N ASN A 278 4.96 21.40 -18.26
CA ASN A 278 5.98 22.06 -17.43
C ASN A 278 6.48 21.19 -16.27
N LEU A 279 5.65 20.28 -15.75
CA LEU A 279 6.02 19.39 -14.65
C LEU A 279 6.88 18.23 -15.15
N ILE A 280 6.61 17.70 -16.35
CA ILE A 280 7.41 16.66 -17.00
C ILE A 280 8.82 17.17 -17.28
N GLU A 281 8.95 18.36 -17.87
CA GLU A 281 10.26 18.96 -18.18
C GLU A 281 11.17 19.11 -16.94
N LYS A 282 10.57 19.30 -15.76
CA LYS A 282 11.30 19.48 -14.51
C LYS A 282 11.51 18.19 -13.72
N ALA A 283 10.95 17.06 -14.16
CA ALA A 283 10.90 15.83 -13.38
C ALA A 283 12.29 15.32 -12.99
N GLU A 284 13.29 15.50 -13.86
CA GLU A 284 14.68 15.10 -13.60
C GLU A 284 15.33 15.88 -12.46
N GLU A 285 15.06 17.18 -12.37
CA GLU A 285 15.63 18.11 -11.38
C GLU A 285 14.92 18.06 -10.02
N MET A 286 13.78 17.39 -9.93
CA MET A 286 12.97 17.31 -8.71
C MET A 286 13.71 16.58 -7.58
N ASP A 287 13.58 17.13 -6.37
CA ASP A 287 13.97 16.38 -5.18
C ASP A 287 13.02 15.20 -4.95
N ILE A 288 13.41 14.27 -4.08
CA ILE A 288 12.62 13.06 -3.85
C ILE A 288 11.19 13.33 -3.35
N LEU A 289 10.97 14.39 -2.56
CA LEU A 289 9.62 14.68 -2.07
C LEU A 289 8.72 15.15 -3.23
N ASP A 290 9.27 15.95 -4.14
CA ASP A 290 8.54 16.41 -5.31
C ASP A 290 8.24 15.23 -6.26
N LYS A 291 9.18 14.29 -6.43
CA LYS A 291 8.94 13.04 -7.18
C LYS A 291 7.85 12.17 -6.56
N ILE A 292 7.85 11.99 -5.24
CA ILE A 292 6.81 11.26 -4.50
C ILE A 292 5.44 11.89 -4.75
N LEU A 293 5.33 13.21 -4.59
CA LEU A 293 4.07 13.93 -4.79
C LEU A 293 3.64 13.88 -6.26
N PHE A 294 4.57 13.95 -7.20
CA PHE A 294 4.27 13.81 -8.63
C PHE A 294 3.71 12.42 -8.94
N LEU A 295 4.36 11.35 -8.45
CA LEU A 295 3.88 9.99 -8.64
C LEU A 295 2.44 9.83 -8.15
N ARG A 296 2.12 10.38 -6.97
CA ARG A 296 0.76 10.36 -6.41
C ARG A 296 -0.25 11.08 -7.30
N VAL A 297 0.07 12.30 -7.73
CA VAL A 297 -0.81 13.13 -8.57
C VAL A 297 -1.02 12.48 -9.95
N LEU A 298 0.04 11.95 -10.55
CA LEU A 298 -0.01 11.23 -11.82
C LEU A 298 -0.88 9.97 -11.70
N SER A 299 -0.70 9.20 -10.64
CA SER A 299 -1.53 8.02 -10.34
C SER A 299 -3.00 8.38 -10.17
N ASN A 300 -3.32 9.45 -9.44
CA ASN A 300 -4.68 9.94 -9.28
C ASN A 300 -5.30 10.39 -10.61
N TYR A 301 -4.51 11.02 -11.49
CA TYR A 301 -4.96 11.44 -12.82
C TYR A 301 -5.37 10.26 -13.67
N PHE A 302 -4.51 9.24 -13.79
CA PHE A 302 -4.83 8.05 -14.58
C PHE A 302 -5.97 7.23 -13.99
N LYS A 303 -6.05 7.09 -12.66
CA LYS A 303 -7.22 6.52 -11.99
C LYS A 303 -8.50 7.28 -12.34
N SER A 304 -8.47 8.61 -12.36
CA SER A 304 -9.64 9.45 -12.63
C SER A 304 -10.14 9.39 -14.08
N LYS A 305 -9.32 8.93 -15.02
CA LYS A 305 -9.76 8.69 -16.40
C LYS A 305 -10.62 7.45 -16.53
N GLY A 306 -10.38 6.44 -15.69
CA GLY A 306 -11.15 5.19 -15.70
C GLY A 306 -10.96 4.36 -16.97
N ASP A 307 -9.95 4.67 -17.80
CA ASP A 307 -9.63 3.87 -18.98
C ASP A 307 -8.90 2.59 -18.57
N GLU A 308 -9.16 1.49 -19.28
CA GLU A 308 -8.32 0.31 -19.21
C GLU A 308 -7.02 0.56 -19.99
N TYR A 309 -5.90 0.49 -19.29
CA TYR A 309 -4.58 0.63 -19.89
C TYR A 309 -3.88 -0.73 -19.92
N SER A 310 -3.22 -1.03 -21.04
CA SER A 310 -2.33 -2.18 -21.13
C SER A 310 -1.28 -2.14 -20.03
N LYS A 311 -1.01 -3.29 -19.43
CA LYS A 311 0.01 -3.40 -18.40
C LYS A 311 1.40 -3.10 -18.96
N PHE A 312 2.25 -2.52 -18.13
CA PHE A 312 3.64 -2.26 -18.45
C PHE A 312 4.50 -2.30 -17.19
N GLU A 313 5.80 -2.50 -17.38
CA GLU A 313 6.77 -2.54 -16.29
C GLU A 313 7.28 -1.14 -15.95
N LEU A 314 7.33 -0.84 -14.67
CA LEU A 314 7.96 0.31 -14.04
C LEU A 314 9.49 0.16 -13.99
N GLY A 315 10.02 -1.06 -14.11
CA GLY A 315 11.43 -1.40 -14.00
C GLY A 315 11.90 -1.62 -12.56
N LEU A 316 11.00 -1.96 -11.63
CA LEU A 316 11.36 -2.18 -10.23
C LEU A 316 12.20 -3.46 -10.07
N TYR A 317 13.12 -3.46 -9.10
CA TYR A 317 14.01 -4.57 -8.85
C TYR A 317 14.06 -4.93 -7.36
N GLU A 318 14.34 -6.18 -7.02
CA GLU A 318 14.65 -6.56 -5.64
C GLU A 318 15.69 -7.67 -5.62
N GLU A 319 16.53 -7.68 -4.58
CA GLU A 319 17.48 -8.77 -4.34
C GLU A 319 16.80 -9.92 -3.61
N VAL A 320 16.75 -11.10 -4.24
CA VAL A 320 16.22 -12.32 -3.62
C VAL A 320 17.30 -13.38 -3.52
N ILE A 321 17.31 -14.07 -2.37
CA ILE A 321 18.20 -15.20 -2.14
C ILE A 321 17.82 -16.33 -3.08
N LYS A 322 18.66 -16.60 -4.07
CA LYS A 322 18.46 -17.72 -4.99
C LYS A 322 18.58 -19.05 -4.25
N ILE A 323 17.63 -19.94 -4.49
CA ILE A 323 17.68 -21.34 -4.07
C ILE A 323 17.67 -22.25 -5.29
N ASN A 324 18.22 -23.45 -5.16
CA ASN A 324 18.11 -24.46 -6.22
C ASN A 324 16.69 -25.05 -6.16
N THR A 325 15.83 -24.58 -7.07
CA THR A 325 14.41 -24.94 -7.12
C THR A 325 14.21 -26.41 -7.50
N GLU A 326 15.05 -26.97 -8.36
CA GLU A 326 15.01 -28.38 -8.78
C GLU A 326 15.33 -29.32 -7.61
N ASP A 327 16.40 -29.02 -6.86
CA ASP A 327 16.78 -29.75 -5.65
C ASP A 327 15.67 -29.66 -4.58
N PHE A 328 15.10 -28.46 -4.39
CA PHE A 328 13.99 -28.25 -3.46
C PHE A 328 12.77 -29.10 -3.84
N ILE A 329 12.35 -29.06 -5.10
CA ILE A 329 11.19 -29.80 -5.57
C ILE A 329 11.40 -31.32 -5.48
N ASN A 330 12.59 -31.80 -5.84
CA ASN A 330 12.89 -33.22 -5.75
C ASN A 330 12.90 -33.71 -4.29
N GLN A 331 13.36 -32.89 -3.34
CA GLN A 331 13.24 -33.21 -1.91
C GLN A 331 11.77 -33.37 -1.47
N VAL A 332 10.88 -32.50 -1.98
CA VAL A 332 9.48 -32.44 -1.51
C VAL A 332 8.58 -33.45 -2.23
N PHE A 333 8.71 -33.59 -3.54
CA PHE A 333 7.77 -34.35 -4.39
C PHE A 333 8.40 -35.56 -5.08
N ASP A 334 9.73 -35.67 -5.09
CA ASP A 334 10.47 -36.75 -5.77
C ASP A 334 10.14 -36.86 -7.27
N LEU A 335 10.10 -35.70 -7.95
CA LEU A 335 9.66 -35.64 -9.35
C LEU A 335 10.52 -36.50 -10.29
N ASN A 336 11.79 -36.72 -9.95
CA ASN A 336 12.71 -37.58 -10.71
C ASN A 336 12.24 -39.05 -10.83
N GLN A 337 11.33 -39.51 -9.97
CA GLN A 337 10.78 -40.88 -10.01
C GLN A 337 9.48 -40.98 -10.81
N ILE A 338 8.94 -39.88 -11.32
CA ILE A 338 7.67 -39.89 -12.05
C ILE A 338 7.88 -40.45 -13.45
N ASP A 339 7.16 -41.53 -13.76
CA ASP A 339 7.03 -42.03 -15.13
C ASP A 339 5.89 -41.33 -15.87
N ILE A 340 6.20 -40.21 -16.51
CA ILE A 340 5.26 -39.43 -17.32
C ILE A 340 4.75 -40.25 -18.53
N THR A 341 5.50 -41.24 -19.01
CA THR A 341 5.11 -42.05 -20.17
C THR A 341 3.97 -43.02 -19.87
N SER A 342 3.74 -43.34 -18.59
CA SER A 342 2.60 -44.13 -18.11
C SER A 342 1.28 -43.35 -18.06
N VAL A 343 1.32 -42.02 -18.26
CA VAL A 343 0.13 -41.17 -18.23
C VAL A 343 -0.66 -41.34 -19.54
N GLU A 344 -1.94 -41.65 -19.42
CA GLU A 344 -2.83 -41.94 -20.54
C GLU A 344 -3.97 -40.92 -20.60
N LYS A 345 -4.70 -40.87 -21.71
CA LYS A 345 -5.80 -39.91 -21.90
C LYS A 345 -6.85 -39.98 -20.79
N TYR A 346 -7.22 -41.17 -20.34
CA TYR A 346 -8.23 -41.31 -19.27
C TYR A 346 -7.74 -40.76 -17.92
N HIS A 347 -6.43 -40.80 -17.66
CA HIS A 347 -5.81 -40.18 -16.48
C HIS A 347 -5.99 -38.65 -16.51
N LEU A 348 -5.72 -38.05 -17.67
CA LEU A 348 -5.92 -36.61 -17.88
C LEU A 348 -7.40 -36.22 -17.80
N GLU A 349 -8.30 -37.03 -18.33
CA GLU A 349 -9.75 -36.79 -18.23
C GLU A 349 -10.26 -36.82 -16.79
N LYS A 350 -9.68 -37.66 -15.91
CA LYS A 350 -9.97 -37.63 -14.47
C LYS A 350 -9.45 -36.34 -13.84
N LEU A 351 -8.18 -36.00 -14.06
CA LEU A 351 -7.56 -34.79 -13.53
C LEU A 351 -8.35 -33.52 -13.90
N MET A 352 -8.82 -33.44 -15.15
CA MET A 352 -9.60 -32.32 -15.66
C MET A 352 -10.97 -32.14 -14.99
N LYS A 353 -11.54 -33.22 -14.45
CA LYS A 353 -12.84 -33.21 -13.76
C LYS A 353 -12.73 -32.92 -12.27
N MET A 354 -11.52 -32.98 -11.70
CA MET A 354 -11.31 -32.67 -10.28
C MET A 354 -11.66 -31.20 -10.03
N LYS A 355 -12.43 -30.97 -8.98
CA LYS A 355 -12.62 -29.65 -8.42
C LYS A 355 -11.38 -29.24 -7.64
N ASP A 356 -11.26 -27.95 -7.36
CA ASP A 356 -10.09 -27.41 -6.68
C ASP A 356 -9.86 -28.01 -5.28
N ASP A 357 -10.91 -28.13 -4.48
CA ASP A 357 -10.86 -28.77 -3.15
C ASP A 357 -10.41 -30.23 -3.21
N GLU A 358 -10.92 -30.98 -4.19
CA GLU A 358 -10.50 -32.36 -4.43
C GLU A 358 -9.03 -32.44 -4.83
N LEU A 359 -8.61 -31.59 -5.77
CA LEU A 359 -7.23 -31.53 -6.25
C LEU A 359 -6.26 -31.20 -5.12
N ARG A 360 -6.56 -30.20 -4.28
CA ARG A 360 -5.73 -29.82 -3.13
C ARG A 360 -5.56 -30.96 -2.14
N VAL A 361 -6.64 -31.64 -1.79
CA VAL A 361 -6.60 -32.78 -0.85
C VAL A 361 -5.73 -33.91 -1.40
N LYS A 362 -5.92 -34.27 -2.68
CA LYS A 362 -5.12 -35.32 -3.35
C LYS A 362 -3.65 -34.92 -3.47
N PHE A 363 -3.37 -33.71 -3.92
CA PHE A 363 -2.01 -33.19 -4.09
C PHE A 363 -1.27 -33.11 -2.75
N SER A 364 -1.95 -32.74 -1.66
CA SER A 364 -1.33 -32.61 -0.33
C SER A 364 -0.61 -33.89 0.13
N LYS A 365 -1.10 -35.05 -0.29
CA LYS A 365 -0.54 -36.36 0.08
C LYS A 365 0.74 -36.70 -0.66
N THR A 366 1.08 -35.93 -1.70
CA THR A 366 2.34 -36.07 -2.45
C THR A 366 3.51 -35.37 -1.76
N ILE A 367 3.21 -34.49 -0.79
CA ILE A 367 4.20 -33.64 -0.10
C ILE A 367 4.92 -34.45 0.98
N ARG A 368 6.25 -34.50 0.88
CA ARG A 368 7.13 -35.14 1.88
C ARG A 368 7.70 -34.12 2.86
N GLY A 369 8.10 -34.60 4.04
CA GLY A 369 8.78 -33.77 5.06
C GLY A 369 7.86 -32.85 5.88
N VAL A 370 6.54 -32.95 5.71
CA VAL A 370 5.53 -32.21 6.49
C VAL A 370 4.61 -33.19 7.22
N SER A 371 4.19 -32.85 8.45
CA SER A 371 3.25 -33.69 9.19
C SER A 371 1.88 -33.77 8.49
N LYS A 372 1.27 -34.96 8.48
CA LYS A 372 -0.06 -35.18 7.89
C LYS A 372 -1.13 -34.23 8.41
N ARG A 373 -1.10 -33.92 9.72
CA ARG A 373 -2.05 -32.99 10.35
C ARG A 373 -1.98 -31.58 9.75
N VAL A 374 -0.79 -31.09 9.43
CA VAL A 374 -0.62 -29.79 8.77
C VAL A 374 -1.18 -29.85 7.35
N LEU A 375 -0.84 -30.90 6.59
CA LEU A 375 -1.32 -31.09 5.22
C LEU A 375 -2.85 -31.19 5.12
N GLU A 376 -3.48 -31.92 6.04
CA GLU A 376 -4.95 -32.05 6.12
C GLU A 376 -5.63 -30.72 6.46
N ARG A 377 -4.99 -29.88 7.29
CA ARG A 377 -5.50 -28.55 7.63
C ARG A 377 -5.41 -27.62 6.43
N GLU A 378 -4.24 -27.52 5.81
CA GLU A 378 -4.00 -26.60 4.70
C GLU A 378 -4.80 -26.97 3.45
N SER A 379 -4.94 -28.26 3.13
CA SER A 379 -5.72 -28.69 1.95
C SER A 379 -7.23 -28.45 2.07
N ARG A 380 -7.75 -28.21 3.28
CA ARG A 380 -9.17 -27.94 3.55
C ARG A 380 -9.43 -26.47 3.90
N LYS A 381 -8.41 -25.63 3.80
CA LYS A 381 -8.50 -24.21 4.11
C LYS A 381 -9.49 -23.54 3.12
N PRO A 382 -10.42 -22.71 3.61
CA PRO A 382 -11.44 -22.10 2.77
C PRO A 382 -10.87 -20.96 1.91
N HIS A 383 -11.02 -21.09 0.60
CA HIS A 383 -10.53 -20.11 -0.36
C HIS A 383 -11.22 -18.76 -0.24
N GLY A 384 -10.42 -17.70 -0.19
CA GLY A 384 -10.92 -16.33 -0.11
C GLY A 384 -9.91 -15.31 -0.63
N ALA A 385 -10.39 -14.08 -0.84
CA ALA A 385 -9.58 -12.98 -1.34
C ALA A 385 -8.36 -12.67 -0.44
N PHE A 386 -8.39 -13.08 0.83
CA PHE A 386 -7.36 -12.81 1.83
C PHE A 386 -6.30 -13.90 1.95
N GLU A 387 -6.44 -15.03 1.26
CA GLU A 387 -5.43 -16.09 1.32
C GLU A 387 -4.20 -15.75 0.48
N ILE A 388 -3.02 -15.95 1.06
CA ILE A 388 -1.73 -15.66 0.42
C ILE A 388 -1.51 -16.62 -0.75
N SER A 389 -1.83 -17.90 -0.51
CA SER A 389 -1.88 -18.97 -1.47
C SER A 389 -2.98 -19.97 -1.08
N ASP A 390 -3.31 -20.86 -2.00
CA ASP A 390 -4.34 -21.87 -1.82
C ASP A 390 -3.92 -22.97 -0.81
N MET A 391 -2.61 -23.17 -0.63
CA MET A 391 -2.00 -23.95 0.43
C MET A 391 -0.60 -23.39 0.79
N GLU A 392 -0.26 -23.31 2.08
CA GLU A 392 1.08 -22.93 2.55
C GLU A 392 1.63 -23.91 3.60
N VAL A 393 2.77 -24.54 3.33
CA VAL A 393 3.37 -25.52 4.26
C VAL A 393 4.84 -25.21 4.59
N PRO A 394 5.27 -25.36 5.86
CA PRO A 394 6.66 -25.15 6.22
C PRO A 394 7.52 -26.34 5.82
N ILE A 395 8.61 -26.08 5.09
CA ILE A 395 9.60 -27.08 4.64
C ILE A 395 10.97 -26.72 5.22
N MET A 396 11.67 -27.72 5.76
CA MET A 396 13.08 -27.58 6.09
C MET A 396 13.92 -27.88 4.85
N TYR A 397 14.69 -26.90 4.38
CA TYR A 397 15.59 -27.03 3.25
C TYR A 397 16.96 -26.49 3.63
N LYS A 398 17.99 -27.35 3.54
CA LYS A 398 19.38 -27.03 3.93
C LYS A 398 19.50 -26.37 5.31
N GLY A 399 18.74 -26.87 6.29
CA GLY A 399 18.75 -26.37 7.66
C GLY A 399 17.99 -25.07 7.91
N LYS A 400 17.39 -24.46 6.88
CA LYS A 400 16.54 -23.27 6.99
C LYS A 400 15.08 -23.62 6.74
N LYS A 401 14.17 -22.91 7.43
CA LYS A 401 12.73 -23.02 7.20
C LYS A 401 12.34 -22.15 6.01
N TYR A 402 11.69 -22.78 5.04
CA TYR A 402 11.03 -22.13 3.90
C TYR A 402 9.53 -22.37 3.97
N TYR A 403 8.73 -21.48 3.39
CA TYR A 403 7.31 -21.72 3.13
C TYR A 403 7.15 -22.18 1.68
N LEU A 404 6.60 -23.38 1.49
CA LEU A 404 6.13 -23.85 0.19
C LEU A 404 4.70 -23.36 -0.01
N CYS A 405 4.52 -22.44 -0.96
CA CYS A 405 3.23 -21.85 -1.31
C CYS A 405 2.77 -22.45 -2.63
N MET A 406 1.55 -22.96 -2.66
CA MET A 406 1.02 -23.70 -3.81
C MET A 406 -0.32 -23.11 -4.23
N PRO A 407 -0.32 -22.17 -5.19
CA PRO A 407 -1.54 -21.75 -5.87
C PRO A 407 -2.01 -22.86 -6.82
N PHE A 408 -3.31 -23.13 -6.84
CA PHE A 408 -3.97 -24.16 -7.63
C PHE A 408 -4.90 -23.55 -8.68
N LYS A 409 -4.93 -24.20 -9.85
CA LYS A 409 -5.96 -23.98 -10.87
C LYS A 409 -6.46 -25.32 -11.40
N SER A 410 -7.66 -25.69 -10.97
CA SER A 410 -8.32 -26.92 -11.40
C SER A 410 -8.75 -26.87 -12.88
N GLY A 411 -8.97 -28.04 -13.48
CA GLY A 411 -9.38 -28.14 -14.89
C GLY A 411 -10.76 -27.54 -15.14
N VAL A 412 -11.61 -27.55 -14.11
CA VAL A 412 -12.97 -27.00 -14.09
C VAL A 412 -12.96 -25.46 -14.06
N GLU A 413 -12.01 -24.85 -13.35
CA GLU A 413 -11.89 -23.38 -13.24
C GLU A 413 -11.43 -22.73 -14.55
N ILE A 414 -10.58 -23.42 -15.30
CA ILE A 414 -9.99 -22.85 -16.51
C ILE A 414 -10.96 -23.06 -17.67
N THR A 415 -11.58 -22.00 -18.17
CA THR A 415 -12.50 -22.07 -19.33
C THR A 415 -11.76 -22.35 -20.65
N GLY A 416 -10.52 -21.89 -20.77
CA GLY A 416 -9.66 -22.11 -21.94
C GLY A 416 -9.02 -23.50 -22.02
N LYS A 417 -8.26 -23.73 -23.11
CA LYS A 417 -7.41 -24.93 -23.26
C LYS A 417 -6.16 -24.88 -22.39
N THR A 418 -5.67 -23.68 -22.10
CA THR A 418 -4.45 -23.42 -21.33
C THR A 418 -4.72 -22.40 -20.22
N VAL A 419 -3.88 -22.38 -19.19
CA VAL A 419 -3.91 -21.35 -18.15
C VAL A 419 -3.50 -19.99 -18.74
N PRO A 420 -4.31 -18.93 -18.61
CA PRO A 420 -3.96 -17.62 -19.11
C PRO A 420 -2.98 -16.89 -18.18
N VAL A 421 -2.33 -15.85 -18.71
CA VAL A 421 -1.34 -15.04 -17.97
C VAL A 421 -1.96 -14.14 -16.89
N ASP A 422 -3.28 -13.95 -16.92
CA ASP A 422 -4.05 -13.22 -15.89
C ASP A 422 -3.93 -13.84 -14.50
N VAL A 423 -3.62 -15.15 -14.40
CA VAL A 423 -3.34 -15.86 -13.14
C VAL A 423 -1.99 -15.46 -12.53
N SER A 424 -1.10 -14.78 -13.27
CA SER A 424 0.26 -14.41 -12.81
C SER A 424 0.30 -13.80 -11.41
N TYR A 425 -0.65 -12.93 -11.06
CA TYR A 425 -0.71 -12.34 -9.72
C TYR A 425 -0.87 -13.39 -8.61
N GLN A 426 -1.69 -14.42 -8.80
CA GLN A 426 -1.85 -15.50 -7.80
C GLN A 426 -0.55 -16.28 -7.58
N ILE A 427 0.29 -16.39 -8.63
CA ILE A 427 1.57 -17.08 -8.58
C ILE A 427 2.59 -16.27 -7.80
N VAL A 428 2.62 -14.95 -7.98
CA VAL A 428 3.63 -14.09 -7.35
C VAL A 428 3.20 -13.50 -6.01
N ARG A 429 1.91 -13.44 -5.72
CA ARG A 429 1.35 -12.93 -4.45
C ARG A 429 2.03 -13.50 -3.20
N PRO A 430 2.42 -14.78 -3.12
CA PRO A 430 3.06 -15.32 -1.93
C PRO A 430 4.37 -14.62 -1.53
N PHE A 431 5.06 -13.97 -2.47
CA PHE A 431 6.27 -13.22 -2.16
C PHE A 431 6.00 -11.97 -1.32
N ILE A 432 4.78 -11.42 -1.28
CA ILE A 432 4.44 -10.26 -0.42
C ILE A 432 4.78 -10.56 1.04
N GLU A 433 4.34 -11.71 1.53
CA GLU A 433 4.37 -12.07 2.96
C GLU A 433 5.62 -12.86 3.34
N PHE A 434 6.11 -13.73 2.45
CA PHE A 434 7.21 -14.63 2.77
C PHE A 434 8.51 -14.20 2.09
N ARG A 435 9.54 -13.86 2.89
CA ARG A 435 10.90 -13.63 2.38
C ARG A 435 11.60 -14.94 1.98
N ASN A 436 11.38 -16.02 2.76
CA ASN A 436 11.90 -17.36 2.47
C ASN A 436 10.77 -18.26 2.00
N CYS A 437 10.36 -18.14 0.74
CA CYS A 437 9.35 -19.01 0.15
C CYS A 437 9.82 -19.65 -1.15
N MET A 438 9.12 -20.72 -1.52
CA MET A 438 9.17 -21.39 -2.81
C MET A 438 7.73 -21.45 -3.30
N VAL A 439 7.46 -20.99 -4.51
CA VAL A 439 6.14 -21.13 -5.13
C VAL A 439 6.14 -22.31 -6.08
N VAL A 440 5.15 -23.19 -5.93
CA VAL A 440 4.88 -24.26 -6.90
C VAL A 440 3.46 -24.09 -7.40
N PHE A 441 3.33 -23.55 -8.61
CA PHE A 441 2.02 -23.40 -9.25
C PHE A 441 1.54 -24.76 -9.76
N VAL A 442 0.38 -25.20 -9.28
CA VAL A 442 -0.18 -26.51 -9.59
C VAL A 442 -1.42 -26.36 -10.46
N THR A 443 -1.45 -27.01 -11.62
CA THR A 443 -2.60 -26.90 -12.51
C THR A 443 -2.90 -28.15 -13.31
N ALA A 444 -4.20 -28.43 -13.50
CA ALA A 444 -4.66 -29.55 -14.31
C ALA A 444 -4.45 -29.36 -15.82
N LYS A 445 -4.26 -28.12 -16.29
CA LYS A 445 -4.04 -27.80 -17.72
C LYS A 445 -2.65 -27.25 -17.95
N LYS A 446 -2.15 -27.35 -19.18
CA LYS A 446 -0.91 -26.66 -19.56
C LYS A 446 -1.03 -25.16 -19.38
N CYS A 447 0.05 -24.53 -18.94
CA CYS A 447 0.20 -23.09 -18.98
C CYS A 447 0.30 -22.60 -20.42
N SER A 448 -0.23 -21.42 -20.69
CA SER A 448 0.03 -20.74 -21.97
C SER A 448 1.50 -20.37 -22.09
N GLU A 449 2.00 -20.25 -23.33
CA GLU A 449 3.38 -19.78 -23.58
C GLU A 449 3.64 -18.41 -22.95
N ASN A 450 2.64 -17.51 -22.99
CA ASN A 450 2.73 -16.20 -22.35
C ASN A 450 2.94 -16.30 -20.84
N LEU A 451 2.22 -17.20 -20.16
CA LEU A 451 2.41 -17.42 -18.72
C LEU A 451 3.78 -18.04 -18.41
N MET A 452 4.22 -19.03 -19.19
CA MET A 452 5.54 -19.64 -18.99
C MET A 452 6.68 -18.66 -19.25
N ASN A 453 6.56 -17.81 -20.27
CA ASN A 453 7.51 -16.74 -20.56
C ASN A 453 7.56 -15.72 -19.42
N TYR A 454 6.41 -15.36 -18.85
CA TYR A 454 6.33 -14.51 -17.67
C TYR A 454 7.06 -15.15 -16.49
N ILE A 455 6.75 -16.39 -16.13
CA ILE A 455 7.39 -17.10 -15.01
C ILE A 455 8.90 -17.19 -15.22
N LYS A 456 9.34 -17.57 -16.43
CA LYS A 456 10.76 -17.64 -16.77
C LYS A 456 11.45 -16.29 -16.61
N LYS A 457 10.85 -15.21 -17.13
CA LYS A 457 11.38 -13.85 -16.97
C LYS A 457 11.61 -13.51 -15.50
N ILE A 458 10.61 -13.75 -14.65
CA ILE A 458 10.68 -13.45 -13.21
C ILE A 458 11.75 -14.28 -12.49
N LYS A 459 11.89 -15.57 -12.83
CA LYS A 459 12.98 -16.42 -12.32
C LYS A 459 14.35 -15.88 -12.73
N ASP A 460 14.50 -15.49 -13.99
CA ASP A 460 15.78 -15.07 -14.56
C ASP A 460 16.19 -13.67 -14.08
N SER A 461 15.25 -12.72 -14.02
CA SER A 461 15.51 -11.31 -13.67
C SER A 461 15.51 -11.03 -12.17
N LEU A 462 14.54 -11.57 -11.42
CA LEU A 462 14.38 -11.30 -9.98
C LEU A 462 14.88 -12.45 -9.10
N GLY A 463 15.15 -13.62 -9.67
CA GLY A 463 15.60 -14.78 -8.90
C GLY A 463 14.50 -15.42 -8.05
N TRP A 464 13.23 -15.12 -8.31
CA TRP A 464 12.11 -15.65 -7.51
C TRP A 464 11.97 -17.17 -7.73
N PRO A 465 11.96 -17.97 -6.65
CA PRO A 465 11.90 -19.42 -6.74
C PRO A 465 10.48 -19.90 -7.05
N ILE A 466 10.19 -20.00 -8.35
CA ILE A 466 8.89 -20.44 -8.88
C ILE A 466 9.09 -21.68 -9.73
N GLU A 467 8.24 -22.67 -9.55
CA GLU A 467 8.14 -23.85 -10.41
C GLU A 467 6.68 -24.18 -10.73
N VAL A 468 6.48 -25.01 -11.76
CA VAL A 468 5.16 -25.36 -12.26
C VAL A 468 5.03 -26.87 -12.32
N ILE A 469 3.94 -27.40 -11.75
CA ILE A 469 3.53 -28.81 -11.90
C ILE A 469 2.21 -28.80 -12.66
N GLU A 470 2.26 -29.21 -13.93
CA GLU A 470 1.12 -29.15 -14.85
C GLU A 470 0.83 -30.48 -15.56
N GLU A 471 -0.43 -30.68 -15.93
CA GLU A 471 -0.93 -31.73 -16.83
C GLU A 471 -0.30 -33.12 -16.58
N ASN A 472 0.57 -33.61 -17.47
CA ASN A 472 1.13 -34.97 -17.38
C ASN A 472 2.02 -35.15 -16.15
N VAL A 473 2.77 -34.12 -15.75
CA VAL A 473 3.61 -34.19 -14.54
C VAL A 473 2.72 -34.31 -13.30
N LEU A 474 1.64 -33.52 -13.25
CA LEU A 474 0.66 -33.59 -12.16
C LEU A 474 -0.05 -34.95 -12.12
N ALA A 475 -0.51 -35.45 -13.26
CA ALA A 475 -1.14 -36.76 -13.36
C ALA A 475 -0.19 -37.88 -12.92
N GLY A 476 1.05 -37.88 -13.42
CA GLY A 476 2.08 -38.85 -13.04
C GLY A 476 2.41 -38.79 -11.54
N LEU A 477 2.54 -37.59 -10.97
CA LEU A 477 2.77 -37.39 -9.54
C LEU A 477 1.62 -37.97 -8.71
N LEU A 478 0.36 -37.70 -9.08
CA LEU A 478 -0.81 -38.24 -8.39
C LEU A 478 -0.92 -39.77 -8.55
N MET A 479 -0.61 -40.31 -9.73
CA MET A 479 -0.59 -41.77 -9.97
C MET A 479 0.44 -42.48 -9.12
N MET A 480 1.67 -41.96 -9.07
CA MET A 480 2.77 -42.52 -8.26
C MET A 480 2.38 -42.62 -6.77
N ASN A 481 1.52 -41.71 -6.30
CA ASN A 481 1.05 -41.67 -4.93
C ASN A 481 -0.33 -42.33 -4.71
N GLY A 482 -0.95 -42.92 -5.75
CA GLY A 482 -2.25 -43.58 -5.65
C GLY A 482 -3.45 -42.62 -5.51
N GLU A 483 -3.31 -41.38 -5.97
CA GLU A 483 -4.28 -40.29 -5.73
C GLU A 483 -5.04 -39.83 -6.99
N LEU A 484 -4.77 -40.39 -8.17
CA LEU A 484 -5.48 -40.07 -9.43
C LEU A 484 -6.63 -41.04 -9.75
#